data_AF-A0A4V4H371-F1
#
_entry.id   AF-A0A4V4H371-F1
#
_cell.length_a   1.000
_cell.length_b   1.000
_cell.length_c   1.000
_cell.angle_alpha   90.00
_cell.angle_beta   90.00
_cell.angle_gamma   90.00
#
_symmetry.space_group_name_H-M   'P 1'
#
loop_
_entity.id
_entity.type
_entity.pdbx_description
1 polymer ?
#
loop_
_entity_poly.entity_id
_entity_poly.type
_entity_poly.pdbx_seq_one_letter_code
_entity_poly.pdbx_strand_id
1 'polypeptide(L)'
;MASTEELEERLRDVGERLASPPTDVGELLSLLDETESLLLRVQQSPSQSMLDALHPTMNLMVEKKFLEHPDEDVKVIVASCTSEITRITAPNAPYDDDLMKVWRYGFVQ
;
A
#
# COMPACT_ATOMS: atom_id res chain seq x y z
N MET A 1 3.22 15.54 16.59
CA MET A 1 3.66 15.16 15.24
C MET A 1 4.41 13.86 15.41
N ALA A 2 3.93 12.76 14.83
CA ALA A 2 4.70 11.50 14.90
C ALA A 2 6.07 11.76 14.27
N SER A 3 7.13 11.23 14.89
CA SER A 3 8.45 11.28 14.27
C SER A 3 8.45 10.41 13.01
N THR A 4 9.39 10.65 12.11
CA THR A 4 9.58 9.80 10.93
C THR A 4 9.76 8.33 11.33
N GLU A 5 10.46 8.07 12.45
CA GLU A 5 10.67 6.72 12.99
C GLU A 5 9.37 6.05 13.44
N GLU A 6 8.49 6.78 14.14
CA GLU A 6 7.16 6.25 14.53
C GLU A 6 6.30 5.93 13.31
N LEU A 7 6.40 6.73 12.25
CA LEU A 7 5.71 6.46 10.98
C LEU A 7 6.26 5.19 10.30
N GLU A 8 7.58 5.01 10.28
CA GLU A 8 8.23 3.81 9.74
C GLU A 8 7.82 2.54 10.50
N GLU A 9 7.79 2.58 11.83
CA GLU A 9 7.36 1.45 12.66
C GLU A 9 5.90 1.08 12.38
N ARG A 10 5.01 2.07 12.31
CA ARG A 10 3.60 1.82 11.99
C ARG A 10 3.40 1.25 10.60
N LEU A 11 4.14 1.73 9.60
CA LEU A 11 4.09 1.19 8.24
C LEU A 11 4.54 -0.27 8.19
N ARG A 12 5.56 -0.63 8.98
CA ARG A 12 6.02 -2.01 9.12
C ARG A 12 4.96 -2.89 9.78
N ASP A 13 4.35 -2.43 10.87
CA ASP A 13 3.28 -3.15 11.58
C ASP A 13 2.08 -3.42 10.67
N VAL A 14 1.56 -2.41 9.96
CA VAL A 14 0.43 -2.63 9.05
C VAL A 14 0.82 -3.54 7.88
N GLY A 15 2.05 -3.45 7.38
CA GLY A 15 2.58 -4.34 6.35
C GLY A 15 2.61 -5.81 6.79
N GLU A 16 3.04 -6.08 8.03
CA GLU A 16 3.04 -7.43 8.62
C GLU A 16 1.61 -7.96 8.83
N ARG A 17 0.70 -7.09 9.31
CA ARG A 17 -0.71 -7.44 9.50
C ARG A 17 -1.42 -7.69 8.17
N LEU A 18 -1.12 -6.93 7.11
CA LEU A 18 -1.66 -7.15 5.77
C LEU A 18 -1.09 -8.41 5.10
N ALA A 19 0.09 -8.88 5.50
CA ALA A 19 0.65 -10.14 5.02
C ALA A 19 -0.19 -11.34 5.50
N SER A 20 -0.78 -11.24 6.70
CA SER A 20 -1.73 -12.20 7.27
C SER A 20 -3.07 -11.51 7.56
N PRO A 21 -3.82 -11.13 6.50
CA PRO A 21 -4.95 -10.24 6.64
C PRO A 21 -6.08 -10.88 7.48
N PRO A 22 -6.85 -10.07 8.24
CA PRO A 22 -8.04 -10.55 8.93
C PRO A 22 -9.03 -11.23 7.98
N THR A 23 -9.73 -12.25 8.47
CA THR A 23 -10.80 -12.90 7.69
C THR A 23 -12.08 -12.07 7.69
N ASP A 24 -12.27 -11.23 8.71
CA ASP A 24 -13.38 -10.28 8.78
C ASP A 24 -13.13 -9.08 7.85
N VAL A 25 -14.12 -8.77 7.01
CA VAL A 25 -14.00 -7.70 6.01
C VAL A 25 -13.97 -6.32 6.68
N GLY A 26 -14.69 -6.11 7.78
CA GLY A 26 -14.68 -4.84 8.50
C GLY A 26 -13.33 -4.55 9.16
N GLU A 27 -12.71 -5.58 9.74
CA GLU A 27 -11.34 -5.49 10.26
C GLU A 27 -10.32 -5.25 9.15
N LEU A 28 -10.48 -5.90 7.99
CA LEU A 28 -9.63 -5.68 6.82
C LEU A 28 -9.75 -4.25 6.29
N LEU A 29 -10.97 -3.73 6.13
CA LEU A 29 -11.22 -2.34 5.72
C LEU A 29 -10.57 -1.35 6.69
N SER A 30 -10.71 -1.58 8.00
CA SER A 30 -10.10 -0.73 9.02
C SER A 30 -8.57 -0.72 8.93
N LEU A 31 -7.96 -1.87 8.64
CA LEU A 31 -6.51 -2.00 8.43
C LEU A 31 -6.05 -1.30 7.14
N LEU A 32 -6.84 -1.38 6.07
CA LEU A 32 -6.57 -0.70 4.80
C LEU A 32 -6.71 0.82 4.92
N ASP A 33 -7.73 1.31 5.62
CA ASP A 33 -7.91 2.73 5.94
C ASP A 33 -6.74 3.28 6.78
N GLU A 34 -6.28 2.50 7.77
CA GLU A 34 -5.09 2.85 8.55
C GLU A 34 -3.87 2.96 7.63
N THR A 35 -3.70 1.99 6.73
CA THR A 35 -2.60 1.96 5.78
C THR A 35 -2.62 3.18 4.85
N GLU A 36 -3.78 3.50 4.26
CA GLU A 36 -3.97 4.68 3.42
C GLU A 36 -3.60 5.97 4.18
N SER A 37 -4.10 6.12 5.41
CA SER A 37 -3.80 7.27 6.26
C SER A 37 -2.30 7.43 6.54
N LEU A 38 -1.57 6.32 6.71
CA LEU A 38 -0.12 6.34 6.86
C LEU A 38 0.58 6.76 5.56
N LEU A 39 0.16 6.21 4.41
CA LEU A 39 0.73 6.53 3.10
C LEU A 39 0.56 8.01 2.74
N LEU A 40 -0.61 8.60 3.03
CA LEU A 40 -0.88 10.04 2.83
C LEU A 40 0.11 10.95 3.57
N ARG A 41 0.71 10.48 4.66
CA ARG A 41 1.66 11.24 5.47
C ARG A 41 3.10 11.10 5.00
N VAL A 42 3.38 10.16 4.10
CA VAL A 42 4.71 9.97 3.53
C VAL A 42 4.93 11.00 2.41
N GLN A 43 6.03 11.72 2.50
CA GLN A 43 6.43 12.69 1.48
C GLN A 43 6.99 11.98 0.24
N GLN A 44 7.00 12.69 -0.88
CA GLN A 44 7.63 12.18 -2.10
C GLN A 44 9.14 12.02 -1.91
N SER A 45 9.75 11.07 -2.63
CA SER A 45 11.18 10.75 -2.51
C SER A 45 11.62 10.51 -1.05
N PRO A 46 11.01 9.52 -0.37
CA PRO A 46 11.31 9.23 1.03
C PRO A 46 12.74 8.67 1.20
N SER A 47 13.21 8.62 2.46
CA SER A 47 14.48 7.99 2.81
C SER A 47 14.47 6.48 2.49
N GLN A 48 15.66 5.88 2.38
CA GLN A 48 15.76 4.43 2.17
C GLN A 48 15.07 3.63 3.30
N SER A 49 15.23 4.06 4.57
CA SER A 49 14.58 3.42 5.72
C SER A 49 13.05 3.40 5.60
N MET A 50 12.48 4.52 5.12
CA MET A 50 11.04 4.62 4.88
C MET A 50 10.60 3.76 3.68
N LEU A 51 11.39 3.70 2.61
CA LEU A 51 11.11 2.77 1.50
C LEU A 51 11.13 1.30 1.98
N ASP A 52 12.09 0.94 2.81
CA ASP A 52 12.20 -0.42 3.37
C ASP A 52 10.99 -0.75 4.25
N ALA A 53 10.47 0.23 4.99
CA ALA A 53 9.24 0.09 5.78
C ALA A 53 7.98 -0.01 4.90
N LEU A 54 7.95 0.64 3.74
CA LEU A 54 6.84 0.60 2.77
C LEU A 54 6.81 -0.67 1.92
N HIS A 55 7.97 -1.28 1.68
CA HIS A 55 8.13 -2.37 0.73
C HIS A 55 7.18 -3.57 0.97
N PRO A 56 6.91 -4.04 2.20
CA PRO A 56 5.93 -5.09 2.45
C PRO A 56 4.53 -4.69 1.96
N THR A 57 4.07 -3.50 2.34
CA THR A 57 2.77 -2.95 1.93
C THR A 57 2.69 -2.78 0.42
N MET A 58 3.74 -2.23 -0.20
CA MET A 58 3.80 -2.04 -1.66
C MET A 58 3.65 -3.35 -2.43
N ASN A 59 4.31 -4.42 -1.99
CA ASN A 59 4.21 -5.71 -2.65
C ASN A 59 2.85 -6.38 -2.42
N LEU A 60 2.23 -6.16 -1.27
CA LEU A 60 0.91 -6.72 -1.00
C LEU A 60 -0.18 -6.07 -1.86
N MET A 61 -0.10 -4.76 -2.10
CA MET A 61 -1.12 -4.04 -2.89
C MET A 61 -1.17 -4.46 -4.36
N VAL A 62 -0.14 -5.14 -4.88
CA VAL A 62 -0.16 -5.75 -6.24
C VAL A 62 -0.63 -7.19 -6.27
N GLU A 63 -0.83 -7.83 -5.11
CA GLU A 63 -1.23 -9.22 -5.09
C GLU A 63 -2.69 -9.36 -5.53
N LYS A 64 -2.95 -10.43 -6.30
CA LYS A 64 -4.30 -10.75 -6.79
C LYS A 64 -5.35 -10.81 -5.68
N LYS A 65 -4.96 -11.24 -4.47
CA LYS A 65 -5.88 -11.33 -3.32
C LYS A 65 -6.50 -9.98 -2.93
N PHE A 66 -5.80 -8.87 -3.18
CA PHE A 66 -6.29 -7.52 -2.96
C PHE A 66 -6.91 -6.91 -4.22
N LEU A 67 -6.30 -7.12 -5.40
CA LEU A 67 -6.82 -6.59 -6.67
C LEU A 67 -8.14 -7.24 -7.11
N GLU A 68 -8.29 -8.54 -6.90
CA GLU A 68 -9.45 -9.34 -7.30
C GLU A 68 -10.41 -9.62 -6.13
N HIS A 69 -10.31 -8.85 -5.03
CA HIS A 69 -11.12 -9.05 -3.84
C HIS A 69 -12.63 -8.90 -4.15
N PRO A 70 -13.53 -9.76 -3.63
CA PRO A 70 -14.95 -9.71 -3.96
C PRO A 70 -15.66 -8.44 -3.45
N ASP A 71 -15.15 -7.84 -2.37
CA ASP A 71 -15.66 -6.60 -1.80
C ASP A 71 -15.18 -5.37 -2.59
N GLU A 72 -16.11 -4.50 -2.99
CA GLU A 72 -15.80 -3.30 -3.78
C GLU A 72 -15.11 -2.21 -2.96
N ASP A 73 -15.44 -2.05 -1.68
CA ASP A 73 -14.83 -1.03 -0.82
C ASP A 73 -13.34 -1.37 -0.58
N VAL A 74 -13.02 -2.66 -0.42
CA VAL A 74 -11.63 -3.13 -0.36
C VAL A 74 -10.87 -2.72 -1.63
N LYS A 75 -11.45 -2.91 -2.81
CA LYS A 75 -10.82 -2.52 -4.09
C LYS A 75 -10.59 -1.01 -4.19
N VAL A 76 -11.55 -0.20 -3.76
CA VAL A 76 -11.44 1.26 -3.77
C VAL A 76 -10.29 1.73 -2.89
N ILE A 77 -10.15 1.19 -1.68
CA ILE A 77 -9.06 1.58 -0.77
C ILE A 77 -7.72 1.07 -1.31
N VAL A 78 -7.65 -0.16 -1.84
CA VAL A 78 -6.43 -0.68 -2.49
C VAL A 78 -6.01 0.22 -3.65
N ALA A 79 -6.97 0.69 -4.44
CA ALA A 79 -6.73 1.63 -5.53
C ALA A 79 -6.18 2.97 -5.04
N SER A 80 -6.69 3.47 -3.92
CA SER A 80 -6.19 4.69 -3.28
C SER A 80 -4.77 4.53 -2.73
N CYS A 81 -4.52 3.46 -1.97
CA CYS A 81 -3.19 3.10 -1.47
C CYS A 81 -2.15 3.01 -2.60
N THR A 82 -2.54 2.44 -3.73
CA THR A 82 -1.71 2.36 -4.95
C THR A 82 -1.35 3.74 -5.48
N SER A 83 -2.34 4.64 -5.56
CA SER A 83 -2.15 5.99 -6.05
C SER A 83 -1.14 6.73 -5.16
N GLU A 84 -1.24 6.55 -3.84
CA GLU A 84 -0.32 7.12 -2.88
C GLU A 84 1.09 6.53 -2.99
N ILE A 85 1.22 5.21 -3.15
CA ILE A 85 2.53 4.58 -3.42
C ILE A 85 3.17 5.19 -4.67
N THR A 86 2.39 5.37 -5.74
CA THR A 86 2.84 6.02 -6.97
C THR A 86 3.28 7.46 -6.72
N ARG A 87 2.52 8.23 -5.93
CA ARG A 87 2.89 9.59 -5.53
C ARG A 87 4.20 9.63 -4.74
N ILE A 88 4.40 8.69 -3.80
CA ILE A 88 5.55 8.62 -2.91
C ILE A 88 6.84 8.32 -3.70
N THR A 89 6.80 7.36 -4.63
CA THR A 89 8.00 6.93 -5.36
C THR A 89 8.32 7.81 -6.57
N ALA A 90 7.36 8.62 -7.04
CA ALA A 90 7.59 9.58 -8.12
C ALA A 90 8.81 10.49 -7.84
N PRO A 91 9.65 10.77 -8.85
CA PRO A 91 9.49 10.47 -10.29
C PRO A 91 9.92 9.06 -10.72
N ASN A 92 10.39 8.23 -9.79
CA ASN A 92 10.85 6.88 -10.08
C ASN A 92 9.70 5.87 -10.01
N ALA A 93 9.74 4.83 -10.85
CA ALA A 93 8.74 3.78 -10.80
C ALA A 93 8.81 3.06 -9.43
N PRO A 94 7.67 2.80 -8.77
CA PRO A 94 7.64 2.10 -7.49
C PRO A 94 8.07 0.63 -7.61
N TYR A 95 8.02 0.07 -8.82
CA TYR A 95 8.23 -1.35 -9.09
C TYR A 95 9.05 -1.57 -10.37
N ASP A 96 9.63 -2.76 -10.50
CA ASP A 96 10.28 -3.23 -11.73
C ASP A 96 9.28 -3.32 -12.91
N ASP A 97 9.77 -3.21 -14.14
CA ASP A 97 8.96 -3.01 -15.37
C ASP A 97 7.90 -4.11 -15.59
N ASP A 98 8.15 -5.33 -15.10
CA ASP A 98 7.22 -6.45 -15.23
C ASP A 98 6.02 -6.34 -14.26
N LEU A 99 6.20 -5.71 -13.10
CA LEU A 99 5.10 -5.42 -12.17
C LEU A 99 4.24 -4.26 -12.69
N MET A 100 4.85 -3.26 -13.33
CA MET A 100 4.12 -2.14 -13.94
C MET A 100 3.15 -2.57 -15.06
N LYS A 101 3.44 -3.67 -15.76
CA LYS A 101 2.50 -4.23 -16.75
C LYS A 101 1.22 -4.72 -16.08
N VAL A 102 1.31 -5.40 -14.93
CA VAL A 102 0.16 -5.94 -14.20
C VAL A 102 -0.78 -4.82 -13.73
N TRP A 103 -0.22 -3.71 -13.21
CA TRP A 103 -0.99 -2.52 -12.83
C TRP A 103 -1.81 -1.94 -13.98
N ARG A 104 -1.22 -1.79 -15.16
CA ARG A 104 -1.88 -1.19 -16.33
C ARG A 104 -3.08 -2.01 -16.81
N TYR A 105 -3.07 -3.33 -16.65
CA TYR A 105 -4.18 -4.18 -17.07
C TYR A 105 -5.28 -4.31 -16.00
N GLY A 106 -4.96 -4.18 -14.71
CA GLY A 106 -5.94 -4.31 -13.61
C GLY A 106 -6.85 -3.09 -13.41
N PHE A 107 -6.43 -1.89 -13.83
CA PHE A 107 -7.20 -0.65 -13.66
C PHE A 107 -7.99 -0.20 -14.91
N VAL A 108 -7.79 -0.84 -16.06
CA VAL A 108 -8.36 -0.42 -17.36
C VAL A 108 -9.47 -1.37 -17.86
N GLN A 109 -9.93 -2.30 -17.02
CA GLN A 109 -11.01 -3.25 -17.36
C GLN A 109 -12.20 -3.09 -16.44
#